data_AF-A0A5K0WE41-F1
#
_entry.id   AF-A0A5K0WE41-F1
#
_cell.length_a   1.000
_cell.length_b   1.000
_cell.length_c   1.000
_cell.angle_alpha   90.00
_cell.angle_beta   90.00
_cell.angle_gamma   90.00
#
_symmetry.space_group_name_H-M   'P 1'
#
loop_
_entity.id
_entity.type
_entity.pdbx_description
1 polymer ?
#
loop_
_entity_poly.entity_id
_entity_poly.type
_entity_poly.pdbx_seq_one_letter_code
_entity_poly.pdbx_strand_id
1 'polypeptide(L)'
;ALQFINQLADKLHSTHSMQDKSRVLQLVYVIPAPRSEVFQSDDFTSEDLRRLSEAVDWFSLMTYDFSSAQYPGPSAPLNWIRSSLKLLLHGASSQQKLAHKILIGINFYGNDFIISE
;
A
#
# COMPACT_ATOMS: atom_id res chain seq x y z
N ALA A 1 -14.66 4.75 -5.71
CA ALA A 1 -13.40 5.16 -5.04
C ALA A 1 -12.27 5.38 -6.03
N LEU A 2 -11.87 4.41 -6.86
CA LEU A 2 -10.70 4.54 -7.77
C LEU A 2 -10.77 5.74 -8.73
N GLN A 3 -11.96 6.03 -9.27
CA GLN A 3 -12.15 7.20 -10.16
C GLN A 3 -11.78 8.51 -9.47
N PHE A 4 -12.11 8.67 -8.19
CA PHE A 4 -11.74 9.85 -7.42
C PHE A 4 -10.23 9.94 -7.26
N ILE A 5 -9.54 8.83 -7.02
CA ILE A 5 -8.07 8.78 -6.90
C ILE A 5 -7.41 9.22 -8.21
N ASN A 6 -7.91 8.75 -9.36
CA ASN A 6 -7.40 9.18 -10.67
C ASN A 6 -7.61 10.69 -10.90
N GLN A 7 -8.81 11.22 -10.63
CA GLN A 7 -9.08 12.65 -10.78
C GLN A 7 -8.23 13.51 -9.84
N LEU A 8 -7.98 13.03 -8.62
CA LEU A 8 -7.10 13.69 -7.67
C LEU A 8 -5.66 13.71 -8.16
N ALA A 9 -5.15 12.57 -8.65
CA ALA A 9 -3.82 12.48 -9.24
C ALA A 9 -3.63 13.46 -10.39
N ASP A 10 -4.55 13.46 -11.36
CA ASP A 10 -4.53 14.38 -12.49
C ASP A 10 -4.50 15.85 -12.02
N LYS A 11 -5.25 16.17 -10.96
CA LYS A 11 -5.28 17.53 -10.42
C LYS A 11 -3.98 17.90 -9.70
N LEU A 12 -3.37 16.97 -8.99
CA LEU A 12 -2.09 17.19 -8.33
C LEU A 12 -0.95 17.35 -9.34
N HIS A 13 -0.90 16.48 -10.35
CA HIS A 13 0.12 16.53 -11.42
C HIS A 13 -0.01 17.74 -12.34
N SER A 14 -1.19 18.34 -12.45
CA SER A 14 -1.39 19.63 -13.16
C SER A 14 -1.15 20.86 -12.29
N THR A 15 -0.89 20.69 -10.98
CA THR A 15 -0.61 21.79 -10.06
C THR A 15 0.89 22.01 -9.95
N HIS A 16 1.35 23.15 -10.48
CA HIS A 16 2.76 23.53 -10.45
C HIS A 16 3.10 24.32 -9.19
N SER A 17 4.30 24.10 -8.64
CA SER A 17 4.80 24.89 -7.53
C SER A 17 4.98 26.36 -7.91
N MET A 18 4.61 27.25 -6.99
CA MET A 18 4.78 28.70 -7.15
C MET A 18 6.26 29.11 -7.21
N GLN A 19 7.14 28.32 -6.59
CA GLN A 19 8.57 28.59 -6.50
C GLN A 19 9.35 27.96 -7.67
N ASP A 20 8.84 26.84 -8.19
CA ASP A 20 9.48 26.10 -9.29
C ASP A 20 8.41 25.45 -10.18
N LYS A 21 8.15 26.07 -11.34
CA LYS A 21 7.14 25.58 -12.28
C LYS A 21 7.48 24.22 -12.88
N SER A 22 8.71 23.73 -12.77
CA SER A 22 9.09 22.39 -13.22
C SER A 22 8.64 21.28 -12.26
N ARG A 23 8.27 21.64 -11.02
CA ARG A 23 7.83 20.70 -10.00
C ARG A 23 6.31 20.68 -9.88
N VAL A 24 5.75 19.48 -10.00
CA VAL A 24 4.33 19.19 -9.80
C VAL A 24 4.12 18.50 -8.46
N LEU A 25 2.90 18.54 -7.93
CA LEU A 25 2.56 17.81 -6.70
C LEU A 25 2.48 16.31 -6.98
N GLN A 26 2.87 15.49 -6.01
CA GLN A 26 2.85 14.03 -6.12
C GLN A 26 1.75 13.43 -5.25
N LEU A 27 1.24 12.26 -5.64
CA LEU A 27 0.27 11.48 -4.88
C LEU A 27 0.90 10.19 -4.35
N VAL A 28 0.94 10.07 -3.02
CA VAL A 28 1.24 8.81 -2.33
C VAL A 28 -0.06 8.23 -1.79
N TYR A 29 -0.44 7.04 -2.25
CA TYR A 29 -1.70 6.39 -1.86
C TYR A 29 -1.44 5.29 -0.82
N VAL A 30 -2.11 5.38 0.33
CA VAL A 30 -1.99 4.38 1.39
C VAL A 30 -2.87 3.19 1.08
N ILE A 31 -2.29 1.98 1.12
CA ILE A 31 -3.01 0.73 0.84
C ILE A 31 -2.83 -0.28 1.98
N PRO A 32 -3.88 -1.05 2.32
CA PRO A 32 -3.76 -2.11 3.31
C PRO A 32 -2.93 -3.27 2.76
N ALA A 33 -2.22 -3.97 3.65
CA ALA A 33 -1.64 -5.26 3.30
C ALA A 33 -2.73 -6.36 3.31
N PRO A 34 -2.75 -7.26 2.31
CA PRO A 34 -3.68 -8.38 2.29
C PRO A 34 -3.53 -9.24 3.55
N ARG A 35 -4.65 -9.55 4.21
CA ARG A 35 -4.66 -10.33 5.47
C ARG A 35 -4.67 -11.85 5.23
N SER A 36 -5.09 -12.28 4.04
CA SER A 36 -5.17 -13.68 3.62
C SER A 36 -4.45 -13.89 2.28
N GLU A 37 -4.20 -15.16 1.95
CA GLU A 37 -3.62 -15.55 0.65
C GLU A 37 -4.58 -15.32 -0.53
N VAL A 38 -5.85 -15.05 -0.23
CA VAL A 38 -6.91 -14.74 -1.20
C VAL A 38 -7.53 -13.40 -0.82
N PHE A 39 -7.79 -12.55 -1.80
CA PHE A 39 -8.51 -11.29 -1.60
C PHE A 39 -9.96 -11.53 -1.20
N GLN A 40 -10.45 -10.77 -0.24
CA GLN A 40 -11.86 -10.67 0.12
C GLN A 40 -12.55 -9.62 -0.76
N SER A 41 -13.89 -9.57 -0.75
CA SER A 41 -14.68 -8.70 -1.64
C SER A 41 -14.35 -7.22 -1.54
N ASP A 42 -13.92 -6.76 -0.37
CA ASP A 42 -13.63 -5.35 -0.07
C ASP A 42 -12.12 -5.06 0.02
N ASP A 43 -11.27 -6.05 -0.30
CA ASP A 43 -9.82 -5.87 -0.27
C ASP A 43 -9.32 -5.03 -1.44
N PHE A 44 -8.23 -4.30 -1.20
CA PHE A 44 -7.46 -3.70 -2.27
C PHE A 44 -6.71 -4.80 -3.03
N THR A 45 -7.02 -4.97 -4.32
CA THR A 45 -6.54 -6.09 -5.14
C THR A 45 -5.35 -5.72 -6.04
N SER A 46 -4.77 -6.74 -6.66
CA SER A 46 -3.78 -6.55 -7.74
C SER A 46 -4.36 -5.83 -8.97
N GLU A 47 -5.67 -5.93 -9.23
CA GLU A 47 -6.36 -5.16 -10.28
C GLU A 47 -6.40 -3.68 -9.91
N ASP A 48 -6.75 -3.36 -8.67
CA ASP A 48 -6.82 -1.98 -8.19
C ASP A 48 -5.44 -1.31 -8.25
N LEU A 49 -4.41 -2.05 -7.80
CA LEU A 49 -3.02 -1.62 -7.89
C LEU A 49 -2.62 -1.30 -9.35
N ARG A 50 -2.99 -2.18 -10.30
CA ARG A 50 -2.72 -1.99 -11.72
C ARG A 50 -3.50 -0.81 -12.31
N ARG A 51 -4.77 -0.64 -11.96
CA ARG A 51 -5.59 0.48 -12.46
C ARG A 51 -5.08 1.83 -11.98
N LEU A 52 -4.54 1.88 -10.76
CA LEU A 52 -3.98 3.10 -10.17
C LEU A 52 -2.51 3.32 -10.51
N SER A 53 -1.79 2.33 -11.08
CA SER A 53 -0.33 2.41 -11.23
C SER A 53 0.13 3.55 -12.13
N GLU A 54 -0.69 4.00 -13.07
CA GLU A 54 -0.36 5.12 -13.96
C GLU A 54 -0.62 6.48 -13.30
N ALA A 55 -1.62 6.56 -12.42
CA ALA A 55 -2.03 7.80 -11.78
C ALA A 55 -1.25 8.08 -10.47
N VAL A 56 -0.90 7.05 -9.71
CA VAL A 56 -0.25 7.19 -8.41
C VAL A 56 1.28 7.16 -8.55
N ASP A 57 1.98 8.07 -7.86
CA ASP A 57 3.44 8.09 -7.83
C ASP A 57 3.98 6.92 -6.99
N TRP A 58 3.44 6.73 -5.78
CA TRP A 58 3.87 5.70 -4.84
C TRP A 58 2.71 5.12 -4.02
N PHE A 59 2.80 3.85 -3.67
CA PHE A 59 1.87 3.17 -2.77
C PHE A 59 2.53 2.97 -1.41
N SER A 60 1.96 3.55 -0.35
CA SER A 60 2.37 3.31 1.03
C SER A 60 1.67 2.07 1.55
N LEU A 61 2.35 0.91 1.51
CA LEU A 61 1.79 -0.38 1.90
C LEU A 61 1.89 -0.57 3.42
N MET A 62 0.74 -0.71 4.08
CA MET A 62 0.65 -0.88 5.53
C MET A 62 0.95 -2.33 5.98
N THR A 63 2.22 -2.73 5.86
CA THR A 63 2.75 -4.06 6.27
C THR A 63 3.08 -4.13 7.77
N TYR A 64 2.16 -3.67 8.60
CA TYR A 64 2.24 -3.69 10.07
C TYR A 64 0.85 -3.91 10.66
N ASP A 65 0.73 -3.94 11.99
CA ASP A 65 -0.51 -4.26 12.72
C ASP A 65 -1.11 -5.62 12.37
N PHE A 66 -0.25 -6.62 12.18
CA PHE A 66 -0.69 -7.99 11.91
C PHE A 66 -1.35 -8.65 13.12
N SER A 67 -0.74 -8.55 14.30
CA SER A 67 -1.23 -9.13 15.55
C SER A 67 -2.07 -8.15 16.35
N SER A 68 -3.06 -8.67 17.07
CA SER A 68 -3.96 -7.90 17.95
C SER A 68 -3.88 -8.39 19.39
N ALA A 69 -4.54 -7.67 20.32
CA ALA A 69 -4.58 -8.07 21.73
C ALA A 69 -5.20 -9.47 21.96
N GLN A 70 -6.16 -9.87 21.11
CA GLN A 70 -6.79 -11.20 21.19
C GLN A 70 -5.91 -12.31 20.63
N TYR A 71 -5.00 -11.97 19.72
CA TYR A 71 -4.08 -12.89 19.03
C TYR A 71 -2.66 -12.30 19.05
N PRO A 72 -2.02 -12.30 20.24
CA PRO A 72 -0.71 -11.67 20.42
C PRO A 72 0.35 -12.33 19.54
N GLY A 73 1.28 -11.54 19.04
CA GLY A 73 2.29 -12.01 18.09
C GLY A 73 3.09 -10.87 17.46
N PRO A 74 3.86 -11.16 16.40
CA PRO A 74 4.70 -10.16 15.74
C PRO A 74 3.85 -9.07 15.07
N SER A 75 4.29 -7.80 15.18
CA SER A 75 3.59 -6.67 14.52
C SER A 75 3.66 -6.76 12.99
N ALA A 76 4.75 -7.30 12.44
CA ALA A 76 5.02 -7.35 11.00
C ALA A 76 5.79 -8.64 10.61
N PRO A 77 5.16 -9.84 10.64
CA PRO A 77 5.85 -11.09 10.31
C PRO A 77 6.37 -11.10 8.86
N LEU A 78 7.67 -11.38 8.69
CA LEU A 78 8.35 -11.30 7.38
C LEU A 78 7.72 -12.17 6.28
N ASN A 79 7.24 -13.37 6.64
CA ASN A 79 6.59 -14.27 5.68
C ASN A 79 5.29 -13.65 5.13
N TRP A 80 4.52 -12.99 5.99
CA TRP A 80 3.30 -12.28 5.59
C TRP A 80 3.62 -11.12 4.65
N ILE A 81 4.60 -10.27 4.98
CA ILE A 81 5.05 -9.16 4.11
C ILE A 81 5.40 -9.68 2.70
N ARG A 82 6.16 -10.79 2.63
CA ARG A 82 6.54 -11.41 1.35
C ARG A 82 5.32 -11.93 0.57
N SER A 83 4.38 -12.57 1.23
CA SER A 83 3.15 -13.08 0.60
C SER A 83 2.25 -11.94 0.13
N SER A 84 2.09 -10.87 0.92
CA SER A 84 1.35 -9.66 0.55
C SER A 84 1.89 -9.03 -0.74
N LEU A 85 3.21 -8.87 -0.86
CA LEU A 85 3.84 -8.34 -2.07
C LEU A 85 3.62 -9.25 -3.28
N LYS A 86 3.79 -10.57 -3.11
CA LYS A 86 3.55 -11.54 -4.20
C LYS A 86 2.11 -11.49 -4.69
N LEU A 87 1.14 -11.40 -3.78
CA LEU A 87 -0.28 -11.36 -4.11
C LEU A 87 -0.65 -10.06 -4.83
N LEU A 88 -0.18 -8.91 -4.35
CA LEU A 88 -0.43 -7.60 -4.96
C LEU A 88 0.22 -7.46 -6.34
N LEU A 89 1.43 -7.98 -6.54
CA LEU A 89 2.16 -7.92 -7.81
C LEU A 89 1.76 -9.05 -8.78
N HIS A 90 0.86 -9.95 -8.38
CA HIS A 90 0.45 -11.07 -9.22
C HIS A 90 -0.26 -10.59 -10.50
N GLY A 91 0.08 -11.18 -11.64
CA GLY A 91 -0.58 -10.89 -12.92
C GLY A 91 -0.25 -9.51 -13.53
N ALA A 92 0.66 -8.73 -12.95
CA ALA A 92 1.14 -7.50 -13.60
C ALA A 92 2.12 -7.82 -14.74
N SER A 93 1.86 -7.32 -15.95
CA SER A 93 2.74 -7.49 -17.11
C SER A 93 4.14 -6.88 -16.90
N SER A 94 4.25 -5.90 -16.01
CA SER A 94 5.52 -5.28 -15.61
C SER A 94 5.67 -5.25 -14.09
N GLN A 95 5.76 -6.44 -13.47
CA GLN A 95 5.91 -6.60 -12.01
C GLN A 95 7.04 -5.74 -11.44
N GLN A 96 8.18 -5.64 -12.13
CA GLN A 96 9.30 -4.82 -11.69
C GLN A 96 8.91 -3.34 -11.60
N LYS A 97 8.30 -2.75 -12.65
CA LYS A 97 7.90 -1.33 -12.60
C LYS A 97 6.93 -1.04 -11.46
N LEU A 98 5.98 -1.94 -11.25
CA LEU A 98 4.99 -1.80 -10.18
C LEU A 98 5.63 -1.95 -8.79
N ALA A 99 6.55 -2.90 -8.63
CA ALA A 99 7.30 -3.10 -7.40
C ALA A 99 8.11 -1.86 -7.00
N HIS A 100 8.69 -1.14 -7.97
CA HIS A 100 9.40 0.11 -7.68
C HIS A 100 8.50 1.20 -7.12
N LYS A 101 7.17 1.17 -7.33
CA LYS A 101 6.24 2.15 -6.76
C LYS A 101 5.77 1.79 -5.35
N ILE A 102 6.11 0.63 -4.81
CA ILE A 102 5.64 0.18 -3.49
C ILE A 102 6.64 0.57 -2.40
N LEU A 103 6.16 1.35 -1.44
CA LEU A 103 6.87 1.69 -0.21
C LEU A 103 6.42 0.73 0.90
N ILE A 104 7.32 -0.16 1.33
CA ILE A 104 7.03 -1.13 2.40
C ILE A 104 6.98 -0.39 3.74
N GLY A 105 5.86 -0.53 4.45
CA GLY A 105 5.70 0.04 5.79
C GLY A 105 6.48 -0.74 6.84
N ILE A 106 7.24 -0.02 7.67
CA ILE A 106 7.99 -0.56 8.81
C ILE A 106 7.55 0.22 10.06
N ASN A 107 7.00 -0.48 11.04
CA ASN A 107 6.56 0.13 12.30
C ASN A 107 7.76 0.48 13.19
N PHE A 108 7.79 1.72 13.71
CA PHE A 108 8.73 2.17 14.76
C PHE A 108 8.06 2.15 16.15
N TYR A 109 7.22 1.15 16.37
CA TYR A 109 6.53 0.87 17.63
C TYR A 109 6.40 -0.64 17.80
N GLY A 110 6.04 -1.10 18.99
CA GLY A 110 5.69 -2.49 19.28
C GLY A 110 4.45 -2.55 20.16
N ASN A 111 3.87 -3.74 20.29
CA ASN A 111 2.72 -3.98 21.16
C ASN A 111 3.16 -4.75 22.40
N ASP A 112 2.76 -4.26 23.57
CA ASP A 112 2.87 -4.96 24.85
C ASP A 112 1.51 -5.62 25.15
N PHE A 113 1.49 -6.95 25.24
CA PHE A 113 0.26 -7.73 25.34
C PHE A 113 0.05 -8.23 26.77
N ILE A 114 -1.11 -7.90 27.35
CA ILE A 114 -1.56 -8.48 28.61
C ILE A 114 -2.25 -9.81 28.29
N ILE A 115 -1.62 -10.93 28.68
CA ILE A 115 -2.19 -12.27 28.53
C ILE A 115 -2.87 -12.62 29.86
N SER A 116 -4.18 -12.85 29.85
CA SER A 116 -4.90 -13.35 31.02
C SER A 116 -4.51 -14.80 31.29
N GLU A 117 -4.09 -15.10 32.53
CA GLU A 117 -3.87 -16.47 33.03
C GLU A 117 -5.18 -17.27 33.18
#